data_AF-A0A6G6SFZ0-F1
#
_entry.id   AF-A0A6G6SFZ0-F1
#
_cell.length_a   1.000
_cell.length_b   1.000
_cell.length_c   1.000
_cell.angle_alpha   90.00
_cell.angle_beta   90.00
_cell.angle_gamma   90.00
#
_symmetry.space_group_name_H-M   'P 1'
#
loop_
_entity.id
_entity.type
_entity.pdbx_description
1 polymer ?
#
loop_
_entity_poly.entity_id
_entity_poly.type
_entity_poly.pdbx_seq_one_letter_code
_entity_poly.pdbx_strand_id
1 'polypeptide(L)'
;MKIFNKLFFSLFIISSSSIGDEYPIITDKMLISGYNKLELRYNPQLPFIAPYPKNKELAFSLIEKAKKNNNANDSYLIASLFFIGCTNLKYKITHESDKNQCELSRYFLNKTLILEPNHGAALFYQAAVFENGYGVEKDISKAIKYYDKACRIKGNRVIIACENLFSIYLHGEKGIPQDLNKAKEYAKWTAENGSKEYQEYIKKWDYILFSLELKTKLKECKRSGVDASICIRRSNNALMEYANKMYPME
;
A
#
# COMPACT_ATOMS: atom_id res chain seq x y z
N MET A 1 60.27 41.54 19.93
CA MET A 1 59.45 42.72 20.25
C MET A 1 58.20 42.67 19.37
N LYS A 2 57.01 42.40 19.95
CA LYS A 2 55.66 42.94 19.61
C LYS A 2 55.44 43.46 18.15
N ILE A 3 54.44 43.08 17.32
CA ILE A 3 52.97 42.97 17.50
C ILE A 3 52.30 42.42 16.19
N PHE A 4 51.26 41.59 16.39
CA PHE A 4 50.02 41.27 15.65
C PHE A 4 49.71 41.61 14.15
N ASN A 5 48.88 40.70 13.60
CA ASN A 5 47.75 40.85 12.66
C ASN A 5 47.98 40.76 11.14
N LYS A 6 47.64 39.61 10.55
CA LYS A 6 46.30 39.32 9.98
C LYS A 6 46.21 37.88 9.46
N LEU A 7 45.37 37.08 10.13
CA LEU A 7 44.78 35.86 9.62
C LEU A 7 43.74 36.21 8.54
N PHE A 8 43.79 35.53 7.39
CA PHE A 8 42.61 35.11 6.63
C PHE A 8 43.03 33.91 5.78
N PHE A 9 43.24 32.76 6.44
CA PHE A 9 43.24 31.47 5.76
C PHE A 9 41.79 30.98 5.72
N SER A 10 41.33 30.75 4.48
CA SER A 10 40.02 30.26 4.11
C SER A 10 39.63 29.00 4.90
N LEU A 11 38.72 29.16 5.86
CA LEU A 11 37.92 28.06 6.35
C LEU A 11 36.94 27.67 5.23
N PHE A 12 37.22 26.55 4.58
CA PHE A 12 36.21 25.78 3.87
C PHE A 12 35.23 25.26 4.94
N ILE A 13 34.21 26.05 5.26
CA ILE A 13 33.02 25.55 5.93
C ILE A 13 32.12 25.04 4.81
N ILE A 14 32.17 23.73 4.56
CA ILE A 14 31.03 23.04 3.98
C ILE A 14 29.94 23.13 5.05
N SER A 15 29.08 24.14 4.96
CA SER A 15 27.83 24.17 5.72
C SER A 15 26.91 23.15 5.07
N SER A 16 27.08 21.88 5.43
CA SER A 16 26.05 20.87 5.27
C SER A 16 24.83 21.24 6.11
N SER A 17 23.66 20.86 5.59
CA SER A 17 22.32 20.95 6.16
C SER A 17 21.75 22.35 6.33
N SER A 18 20.86 22.72 5.40
CA SER A 18 19.80 23.64 5.79
C SER A 18 18.88 22.89 6.75
N ILE A 19 18.49 23.50 7.86
CA ILE A 19 17.58 22.92 8.84
C ILE A 19 16.15 22.74 8.26
N GLY A 20 15.87 23.28 7.08
CA GLY A 20 14.71 22.90 6.27
C GLY A 20 14.78 21.47 5.68
N ASP A 21 15.98 20.88 5.66
CA ASP A 21 16.28 19.53 5.16
C ASP A 21 16.36 18.47 6.27
N GLU A 22 16.16 18.83 7.55
CA GLU A 22 16.36 17.88 8.66
C GLU A 22 15.10 17.06 9.00
N TYR A 23 13.91 17.59 8.73
CA TYR A 23 12.64 16.89 8.98
C TYR A 23 11.56 17.25 7.94
N PRO A 24 10.67 16.31 7.58
CA PRO A 24 9.60 16.58 6.64
C PRO A 24 8.53 17.52 7.21
N ILE A 25 7.79 18.18 6.31
CA ILE A 25 6.62 18.99 6.69
C ILE A 25 5.59 18.08 7.39
N ILE A 26 5.06 18.53 8.53
CA ILE A 26 3.97 17.85 9.23
C ILE A 26 2.69 18.67 9.00
N THR A 27 1.67 18.04 8.42
CA THR A 27 0.38 18.68 8.12
C THR A 27 -0.62 18.44 9.23
N ASP A 28 -1.60 19.33 9.41
CA ASP A 28 -2.63 19.17 10.46
C ASP A 28 -3.43 17.87 10.30
N LYS A 29 -3.63 17.41 9.06
CA LYS A 29 -4.26 16.11 8.75
C LYS A 29 -3.54 14.94 9.41
N MET A 30 -2.21 15.01 9.53
CA MET A 30 -1.39 13.97 10.18
C MET A 30 -1.54 13.99 11.70
N LEU A 31 -1.93 15.13 12.29
CA LEU A 31 -2.06 15.32 13.74
C LEU A 31 -3.45 14.94 14.27
N ILE A 32 -4.45 14.80 13.38
CA ILE A 32 -5.84 14.48 13.73
C ILE A 32 -6.27 13.05 13.35
N SER A 33 -5.41 12.30 12.68
CA SER A 33 -5.72 10.92 12.28
C SER A 33 -5.73 9.99 13.50
N GLY A 34 -6.47 8.87 13.43
CA GLY A 34 -6.51 7.81 14.43
C GLY A 34 -6.02 6.48 13.85
N TYR A 35 -5.84 5.43 14.66
CA TYR A 35 -5.37 4.13 14.16
C TYR A 35 -6.34 3.62 13.09
N ASN A 36 -5.79 3.20 11.95
CA ASN A 36 -6.61 2.65 10.90
C ASN A 36 -7.03 1.20 11.22
N LYS A 37 -7.99 0.65 10.47
CA LYS A 37 -8.53 -0.70 10.69
C LYS A 37 -7.46 -1.80 10.63
N LEU A 38 -6.39 -1.59 9.87
CA LEU A 38 -5.28 -2.53 9.78
C LEU A 38 -4.45 -2.52 11.08
N GLU A 39 -4.15 -1.34 11.62
CA GLU A 39 -3.40 -1.15 12.86
C GLU A 39 -4.16 -1.66 14.09
N LEU A 40 -5.46 -1.39 14.18
CA LEU A 40 -6.31 -1.90 15.28
C LEU A 40 -6.45 -3.44 15.25
N ARG A 41 -6.36 -4.07 14.07
CA ARG A 41 -6.30 -5.53 13.95
C ARG A 41 -4.95 -6.10 14.39
N TYR A 42 -3.87 -5.35 14.17
CA TYR A 42 -2.52 -5.73 14.58
C TYR A 42 -2.34 -5.65 16.10
N ASN A 43 -2.89 -4.62 16.74
CA ASN A 43 -2.89 -4.51 18.19
C ASN A 43 -4.26 -4.04 18.69
N PRO A 44 -5.13 -4.98 19.11
CA PRO A 44 -6.49 -4.66 19.60
C PRO A 44 -6.53 -3.84 20.89
N GLN A 45 -5.41 -3.74 21.61
CA GLN A 45 -5.29 -2.94 22.83
C GLN A 45 -5.02 -1.46 22.56
N LEU A 46 -4.85 -1.09 21.28
CA LEU A 46 -4.68 0.30 20.91
C LEU A 46 -5.98 1.09 21.14
N PRO A 47 -5.91 2.30 21.74
CA PRO A 47 -7.10 3.12 21.96
C PRO A 47 -7.75 3.51 20.63
N PHE A 48 -9.08 3.52 20.59
CA PHE A 48 -9.86 3.90 19.39
C PHE A 48 -9.49 5.29 18.85
N ILE A 49 -9.08 6.20 19.75
CA ILE A 49 -8.40 7.45 19.43
C ILE A 49 -6.92 7.26 19.74
N ALA A 50 -6.11 7.22 18.69
CA ALA A 50 -4.66 7.07 18.81
C ALA A 50 -4.01 8.36 19.34
N PRO A 51 -2.91 8.26 20.11
CA PRO A 51 -2.07 9.41 20.38
C PRO A 51 -1.17 9.64 19.16
N TYR A 52 -1.75 10.04 18.01
CA TYR A 52 -0.92 10.72 17.01
C TYR A 52 -0.32 11.97 17.67
N PRO A 53 0.88 12.39 17.26
CA PRO A 53 1.46 13.58 17.82
C PRO A 53 0.45 14.72 17.68
N LYS A 54 0.05 15.32 18.80
CA LYS A 54 -0.96 16.40 18.81
C LYS A 54 -0.43 17.69 18.18
N ASN A 55 0.89 17.78 18.02
CA ASN A 55 1.60 18.93 17.48
C ASN A 55 2.93 18.49 16.83
N LYS A 56 3.59 19.44 16.15
CA LYS A 56 4.84 19.18 15.41
C LYS A 56 6.02 18.80 16.30
N GLU A 57 6.13 19.41 17.47
CA GLU A 57 7.23 19.15 18.43
C GLU A 57 7.23 17.70 18.90
N LEU A 58 6.05 17.18 19.24
CA LEU A 58 5.90 15.78 19.63
C LEU A 58 6.25 14.84 18.47
N ALA A 59 5.87 15.18 17.24
CA ALA A 59 6.24 14.38 16.07
C ALA A 59 7.77 14.32 15.90
N PHE A 60 8.49 15.43 16.03
CA PHE A 60 9.95 15.44 15.96
C PHE A 60 10.59 14.65 17.10
N SER A 61 10.08 14.77 18.33
CA SER A 61 10.52 13.97 19.47
C SER A 61 10.36 12.47 19.22
N LEU A 62 9.22 12.05 18.65
CA LEU A 62 8.98 10.65 18.30
C LEU A 62 9.92 10.16 17.19
N ILE A 63 10.22 10.98 16.18
CA ILE A 63 11.20 10.65 15.13
C ILE A 63 12.58 10.43 15.76
N GLU A 64 13.03 11.34 16.62
CA GLU A 64 14.32 11.24 17.30
C GLU A 64 14.42 10.01 18.21
N LYS A 65 13.35 9.74 18.96
CA LYS A 65 13.23 8.52 19.78
C LYS A 65 13.34 7.27 18.91
N ALA A 66 12.57 7.19 17.83
CA ALA A 66 12.55 6.06 16.91
C ALA A 66 13.88 5.90 16.14
N LYS A 67 14.63 6.98 15.88
CA LYS A 67 15.99 6.92 15.31
C LYS A 67 16.96 6.23 16.26
N LYS A 68 16.92 6.59 17.55
CA LYS A 68 17.88 6.13 18.58
C LYS A 68 17.58 4.75 19.14
N ASN A 69 16.31 4.38 19.24
CA ASN A 69 15.94 3.10 19.82
C ASN A 69 15.89 1.97 18.78
N ASN A 70 15.83 0.73 19.28
CA ASN A 70 15.68 -0.49 18.48
C ASN A 70 14.28 -1.10 18.65
N ASN A 71 13.23 -0.26 18.66
CA ASN A 71 11.85 -0.72 18.77
C ASN A 71 11.14 -0.68 17.40
N ALA A 72 10.70 -1.85 16.93
CA ALA A 72 10.06 -2.02 15.63
C ALA A 72 8.72 -1.28 15.53
N ASN A 73 7.93 -1.25 16.61
CA ASN A 73 6.64 -0.58 16.68
C ASN A 73 6.80 0.96 16.68
N ASP A 74 7.80 1.48 17.39
CA ASP A 74 8.12 2.92 17.36
C ASP A 74 8.56 3.34 15.95
N SER A 75 9.39 2.53 15.29
CA SER A 75 9.76 2.76 13.88
C SER A 75 8.54 2.69 12.97
N TYR A 76 7.69 1.68 13.15
CA TYR A 76 6.49 1.50 12.34
C TYR A 76 5.49 2.66 12.50
N LEU A 77 5.34 3.20 13.72
CA LEU A 77 4.48 4.36 13.96
C LEU A 77 4.93 5.57 13.14
N ILE A 78 6.24 5.84 13.09
CA ILE A 78 6.76 6.93 12.25
C ILE A 78 6.54 6.59 10.78
N ALA A 79 6.80 5.35 10.37
CA ALA A 79 6.58 4.90 9.02
C ALA A 79 5.13 5.15 8.56
N SER A 80 4.14 4.72 9.35
CA SER A 80 2.71 4.84 9.02
C SER A 80 2.23 6.29 9.04
N LEU A 81 2.72 7.11 9.97
CA LEU A 81 2.43 8.54 10.05
C LEU A 81 2.81 9.27 8.76
N PHE A 82 4.03 9.05 8.27
CA PHE A 82 4.53 9.70 7.06
C PHE A 82 4.14 8.98 5.76
N PHE A 83 3.53 7.79 5.86
CA PHE A 83 3.04 7.08 4.68
C PHE A 83 1.90 7.84 3.97
N ILE A 84 1.14 8.65 4.69
CA ILE A 84 0.05 9.47 4.10
C ILE A 84 0.59 10.35 2.97
N GLY A 85 1.72 11.04 3.17
CA GLY A 85 2.36 11.84 2.13
C GLY A 85 2.87 11.03 0.94
N CYS A 86 3.26 9.77 1.16
CA CYS A 86 3.67 8.88 0.06
C CYS A 86 2.52 8.64 -0.93
N THR A 87 1.31 8.45 -0.41
CA THR A 87 0.14 8.07 -1.23
C THR A 87 -0.38 9.22 -2.10
N ASN A 88 -0.11 10.46 -1.71
CA ASN A 88 -0.51 11.66 -2.46
C ASN A 88 0.31 11.87 -3.75
N LEU A 89 1.51 11.26 -3.87
CA LEU A 89 2.34 11.32 -5.07
C LEU A 89 1.62 10.81 -6.34
N LYS A 90 0.64 9.90 -6.19
CA LYS A 90 -0.14 9.33 -7.30
C LYS A 90 -1.15 10.32 -7.91
N TYR A 91 -1.61 11.31 -7.14
CA TYR A 91 -2.71 12.19 -7.53
C TYR A 91 -2.29 13.62 -7.89
N LYS A 92 -0.98 13.93 -7.89
CA LYS A 92 -0.39 15.21 -8.33
C LYS A 92 -1.26 16.44 -8.00
N ILE A 93 -1.33 16.80 -6.72
CA ILE A 93 -1.72 18.16 -6.31
C ILE A 93 -0.71 18.62 -5.25
N THR A 94 0.31 19.35 -5.74
CA THR A 94 1.18 20.28 -5.01
C THR A 94 2.21 19.75 -3.99
N HIS A 95 3.44 20.21 -4.24
CA HIS A 95 4.60 20.40 -3.36
C HIS A 95 5.58 19.25 -3.08
N GLU A 96 6.84 19.58 -3.38
CA GLU A 96 8.12 18.90 -3.14
C GLU A 96 8.26 18.25 -1.74
N SER A 97 7.43 18.66 -0.77
CA SER A 97 7.31 18.15 0.59
C SER A 97 6.88 16.68 0.71
N ASP A 98 6.15 16.13 -0.26
CA ASP A 98 5.73 14.72 -0.25
C ASP A 98 6.92 13.75 -0.41
N LYS A 99 7.98 14.19 -1.10
CA LYS A 99 9.18 13.38 -1.31
C LYS A 99 9.90 13.08 0.00
N ASN A 100 10.08 14.08 0.85
CA ASN A 100 10.76 13.93 2.15
C ASN A 100 9.94 13.07 3.12
N GLN A 101 8.61 13.24 3.14
CA GLN A 101 7.72 12.34 3.90
C GLN A 101 7.85 10.89 3.39
N CYS A 102 7.94 10.71 2.07
CA CYS A 102 8.08 9.40 1.47
C CYS A 102 9.43 8.73 1.75
N GLU A 103 10.51 9.49 1.74
CA GLU A 103 11.83 9.03 2.16
C GLU A 103 11.83 8.62 3.64
N LEU A 104 11.27 9.45 4.52
CA LEU A 104 11.20 9.15 5.95
C LEU A 104 10.36 7.90 6.24
N SER A 105 9.18 7.80 5.61
CA SER A 105 8.31 6.64 5.75
C SER A 105 9.03 5.36 5.33
N ARG A 106 9.69 5.36 4.16
CA ARG A 106 10.45 4.20 3.68
C ARG A 106 11.65 3.85 4.55
N TYR A 107 12.38 4.85 5.05
CA TYR A 107 13.49 4.63 5.97
C TYR A 107 13.01 3.84 7.20
N PHE A 108 11.91 4.28 7.81
CA PHE A 108 11.38 3.61 8.99
C PHE A 108 10.68 2.29 8.69
N LEU A 109 10.02 2.12 7.53
CA LEU A 109 9.53 0.81 7.08
C LEU A 109 10.69 -0.20 6.98
N ASN A 110 11.80 0.20 6.38
CA ASN A 110 12.98 -0.65 6.28
C ASN A 110 13.55 -0.98 7.66
N LYS A 111 13.69 0.03 8.53
CA LYS A 111 14.15 -0.18 9.91
C LYS A 111 13.23 -1.14 10.68
N THR A 112 11.91 -1.00 10.56
CA THR A 112 10.94 -1.94 11.14
C THR A 112 11.18 -3.36 10.63
N LEU A 113 11.37 -3.56 9.33
CA LEU A 113 11.57 -4.90 8.76
C LEU A 113 12.95 -5.50 9.07
N ILE A 114 13.96 -4.68 9.37
CA ILE A 114 15.25 -5.14 9.90
C ILE A 114 15.07 -5.64 11.34
N LEU A 115 14.35 -4.89 12.18
CA LEU A 115 14.13 -5.22 13.60
C LEU A 115 13.13 -6.37 13.78
N GLU A 116 12.10 -6.43 12.95
CA GLU A 116 11.03 -7.42 12.98
C GLU A 116 10.62 -7.84 11.55
N PRO A 117 11.33 -8.83 10.96
CA PRO A 117 11.10 -9.23 9.57
C PRO A 117 9.70 -9.75 9.25
N ASN A 118 8.93 -10.15 10.26
CA ASN A 118 7.57 -10.68 10.14
C ASN A 118 6.50 -9.66 10.59
N HIS A 119 6.86 -8.38 10.73
CA HIS A 119 5.90 -7.33 11.05
C HIS A 119 4.88 -7.15 9.90
N GLY A 120 3.68 -7.71 10.07
CA GLY A 120 2.68 -7.83 9.01
C GLY A 120 2.29 -6.52 8.34
N ALA A 121 2.03 -5.47 9.13
CA ALA A 121 1.65 -4.17 8.58
C ALA A 121 2.80 -3.51 7.79
N ALA A 122 4.03 -3.56 8.28
CA ALA A 122 5.20 -3.04 7.57
C ALA A 122 5.43 -3.79 6.25
N LEU A 123 5.26 -5.12 6.22
CA LEU A 123 5.32 -5.90 4.98
C LEU A 123 4.25 -5.46 3.98
N PHE A 124 3.02 -5.23 4.45
CA PHE A 124 1.93 -4.73 3.60
C PHE A 124 2.25 -3.35 3.01
N TYR A 125 2.71 -2.40 3.82
CA TYR A 125 3.08 -1.07 3.33
C TYR A 125 4.28 -1.12 2.38
N GLN A 126 5.27 -1.97 2.66
CA GLN A 126 6.40 -2.18 1.76
C GLN A 126 5.95 -2.73 0.40
N ALA A 127 4.96 -3.63 0.38
CA ALA A 127 4.36 -4.10 -0.86
C ALA A 127 3.66 -2.96 -1.62
N ALA A 128 2.88 -2.14 -0.92
CA ALA A 128 2.18 -0.99 -1.52
C ALA A 128 3.14 0.05 -2.12
N VAL A 129 4.31 0.26 -1.49
CA VAL A 129 5.41 1.10 -2.01
C VAL A 129 5.84 0.61 -3.40
N PHE A 130 6.13 -0.68 -3.54
CA PHE A 130 6.56 -1.24 -4.83
C PHE A 130 5.43 -1.34 -5.84
N GLU A 131 4.20 -1.63 -5.42
CA GLU A 131 3.04 -1.74 -6.31
C GLU A 131 2.71 -0.40 -7.00
N ASN A 132 2.83 0.70 -6.26
CA ASN A 132 2.45 2.02 -6.73
C ASN A 132 3.65 2.91 -7.10
N GLY A 133 4.88 2.51 -6.78
CA GLY A 133 6.08 3.30 -7.05
C GLY A 133 6.19 4.52 -6.13
N TYR A 134 5.84 4.39 -4.85
CA TYR A 134 5.91 5.51 -3.90
C TYR A 134 7.37 5.81 -3.53
N GLY A 135 7.98 6.80 -4.19
CA GLY A 135 9.37 7.19 -3.97
C GLY A 135 10.42 6.18 -4.48
N VAL A 136 9.97 5.16 -5.22
CA VAL A 136 10.80 4.13 -5.87
C VAL A 136 10.22 3.81 -7.24
N GLU A 137 10.99 3.14 -8.08
CA GLU A 137 10.45 2.55 -9.30
C GLU A 137 9.39 1.47 -8.95
N LYS A 138 8.28 1.50 -9.68
CA LYS A 138 7.21 0.51 -9.55
C LYS A 138 7.72 -0.89 -9.93
N ASP A 139 7.54 -1.85 -9.02
CA ASP A 139 8.02 -3.23 -9.15
C ASP A 139 6.99 -4.22 -8.58
N ILE A 140 6.06 -4.66 -9.43
CA ILE A 140 4.97 -5.57 -9.01
C ILE A 140 5.52 -6.92 -8.54
N SER A 141 6.63 -7.39 -9.11
CA SER A 141 7.23 -8.66 -8.68
C SER A 141 7.73 -8.60 -7.23
N LYS A 142 8.33 -7.48 -6.82
CA LYS A 142 8.66 -7.26 -5.40
C LYS A 142 7.41 -7.08 -4.54
N ALA A 143 6.41 -6.32 -5.01
CA ALA A 143 5.16 -6.14 -4.28
C ALA A 143 4.50 -7.49 -3.94
N ILE A 144 4.41 -8.40 -4.92
CA ILE A 144 3.89 -9.76 -4.72
C ILE A 144 4.64 -10.51 -3.62
N LYS A 145 5.98 -10.43 -3.57
CA LYS A 145 6.78 -11.11 -2.53
C LYS A 145 6.44 -10.59 -1.12
N TYR A 146 6.32 -9.28 -0.96
CA TYR A 146 5.98 -8.68 0.33
C TYR A 146 4.52 -8.94 0.72
N TYR A 147 3.58 -8.85 -0.22
CA TYR A 147 2.18 -9.19 0.03
C TYR A 147 2.03 -10.67 0.41
N ASP A 148 2.70 -11.58 -0.29
CA ASP A 148 2.63 -13.01 0.01
C ASP A 148 3.12 -13.29 1.44
N LYS A 149 4.25 -12.67 1.83
CA LYS A 149 4.75 -12.77 3.20
C LYS A 149 3.72 -12.22 4.20
N ALA A 150 3.20 -11.00 3.99
CA ALA A 150 2.20 -10.38 4.87
C ALA A 150 0.90 -11.21 4.99
N CYS A 151 0.50 -11.88 3.91
CA CYS A 151 -0.67 -12.75 3.82
C CYS A 151 -0.47 -14.06 4.62
N ARG A 152 0.74 -14.65 4.56
CA ARG A 152 1.00 -16.02 5.04
C ARG A 152 1.72 -16.11 6.39
N ILE A 153 2.21 -15.00 6.97
CA ILE A 153 2.83 -15.04 8.30
C ILE A 153 1.89 -15.66 9.36
N LYS A 154 2.50 -16.42 10.28
CA LYS A 154 1.82 -16.96 11.47
C LYS A 154 1.77 -15.87 12.54
N GLY A 155 0.57 -15.57 13.04
CA GLY A 155 0.34 -14.39 13.88
C GLY A 155 0.45 -13.09 13.08
N ASN A 156 -0.27 -12.05 13.48
CA ASN A 156 -0.18 -10.70 12.89
C ASN A 156 -0.40 -10.59 11.36
N ARG A 157 -1.08 -11.57 10.76
CA ARG A 157 -1.36 -11.64 9.32
C ARG A 157 -2.22 -10.48 8.82
N VAL A 158 -2.01 -10.13 7.55
CA VAL A 158 -2.72 -9.04 6.89
C VAL A 158 -3.57 -9.62 5.76
N ILE A 159 -4.85 -9.91 6.04
CA ILE A 159 -5.76 -10.52 5.06
C ILE A 159 -5.88 -9.69 3.79
N ILE A 160 -5.91 -8.35 3.89
CA ILE A 160 -5.96 -7.46 2.72
C ILE A 160 -4.75 -7.63 1.78
N ALA A 161 -3.61 -8.15 2.25
CA ALA A 161 -2.50 -8.52 1.38
C ALA A 161 -2.85 -9.71 0.47
N CYS A 162 -3.60 -10.69 1.00
CA CYS A 162 -4.11 -11.81 0.22
C CYS A 162 -5.15 -11.34 -0.81
N GLU A 163 -5.98 -10.36 -0.44
CA GLU A 163 -6.97 -9.74 -1.34
C GLU A 163 -6.30 -9.01 -2.50
N ASN A 164 -5.19 -8.30 -2.23
CA ASN A 164 -4.38 -7.67 -3.27
C ASN A 164 -3.74 -8.71 -4.20
N LEU A 165 -3.21 -9.82 -3.67
CA LEU A 165 -2.68 -10.92 -4.49
C LEU A 165 -3.77 -11.56 -5.35
N PHE A 166 -4.96 -11.78 -4.80
CA PHE A 166 -6.12 -12.23 -5.55
C PHE A 166 -6.39 -11.29 -6.73
N SER A 167 -6.50 -9.98 -6.49
CA SER A 167 -6.75 -8.98 -7.54
C SER A 167 -5.67 -8.96 -8.62
N ILE A 168 -4.39 -8.95 -8.21
CA ILE A 168 -3.23 -8.97 -9.13
C ILE A 168 -3.31 -10.17 -10.06
N TYR A 169 -3.53 -11.38 -9.53
CA TYR A 169 -3.59 -12.58 -10.36
C TYR A 169 -4.92 -12.71 -11.13
N LEU A 170 -6.03 -12.19 -10.59
CA LEU A 170 -7.34 -12.24 -11.25
C LEU A 170 -7.38 -11.36 -12.50
N HIS A 171 -6.68 -10.24 -12.51
CA HIS A 171 -6.71 -9.29 -13.62
C HIS A 171 -5.42 -9.27 -14.44
N GLY A 172 -4.31 -9.76 -13.87
CA GLY A 172 -2.99 -9.48 -14.38
C GLY A 172 -2.58 -8.02 -14.21
N GLU A 173 -1.30 -7.74 -14.38
CA GLU A 173 -0.73 -6.40 -14.42
C GLU A 173 0.44 -6.35 -15.40
N LYS A 174 1.00 -5.17 -15.70
CA LYS A 174 2.16 -5.05 -16.58
C LYS A 174 3.32 -5.93 -16.07
N GLY A 175 3.69 -6.93 -16.88
CA GLY A 175 4.75 -7.90 -16.55
C GLY A 175 4.30 -9.08 -15.69
N ILE A 176 3.04 -9.12 -15.24
CA ILE A 176 2.44 -10.23 -14.49
C ILE A 176 1.18 -10.69 -15.22
N PRO A 177 1.23 -11.82 -15.95
CA PRO A 177 0.04 -12.31 -16.66
C PRO A 177 -1.08 -12.68 -15.68
N GLN A 178 -2.32 -12.64 -16.17
CA GLN A 178 -3.46 -13.18 -15.44
C GLN A 178 -3.21 -14.67 -15.14
N ASP A 179 -3.49 -15.08 -13.90
CA ASP A 179 -3.37 -16.46 -13.43
C ASP A 179 -4.58 -16.79 -12.55
N LEU A 180 -5.63 -17.31 -13.18
CA LEU A 180 -6.89 -17.63 -12.51
C LEU A 180 -6.75 -18.73 -11.47
N ASN A 181 -5.76 -19.61 -11.61
CA ASN A 181 -5.50 -20.67 -10.63
C ASN A 181 -4.90 -20.08 -9.35
N LYS A 182 -3.88 -19.22 -9.46
CA LYS A 182 -3.34 -18.49 -8.30
C LYS A 182 -4.37 -17.56 -7.68
N ALA A 183 -5.15 -16.85 -8.49
CA ALA A 183 -6.24 -16.02 -7.97
C ALA A 183 -7.20 -16.87 -7.11
N LYS A 184 -7.63 -18.03 -7.62
CA LYS A 184 -8.51 -18.94 -6.88
C LYS A 184 -7.86 -19.46 -5.60
N GLU A 185 -6.55 -19.74 -5.61
CA GLU A 185 -5.79 -20.15 -4.42
C GLU A 185 -5.84 -19.08 -3.32
N TYR A 186 -5.49 -17.83 -3.63
CA TYR A 186 -5.55 -16.73 -2.66
C TYR A 186 -6.99 -16.46 -2.20
N ALA A 187 -7.97 -16.63 -3.08
CA ALA A 187 -9.37 -16.49 -2.71
C ALA A 187 -9.82 -17.56 -1.72
N LYS A 188 -9.45 -18.83 -1.94
CA LYS A 188 -9.72 -19.93 -1.00
C LYS A 188 -9.04 -19.69 0.33
N TRP A 189 -7.75 -19.32 0.30
CA TRP A 189 -7.00 -19.02 1.50
C TRP A 189 -7.66 -17.89 2.30
N THR A 190 -8.11 -16.82 1.63
CA THR A 190 -8.78 -15.68 2.29
C THR A 190 -10.13 -16.09 2.90
N ALA A 191 -10.89 -16.94 2.20
CA ALA A 191 -12.17 -17.50 2.69
C ALA A 191 -11.99 -18.38 3.93
N GLU A 192 -10.99 -19.26 3.92
CA GLU A 192 -10.63 -20.16 5.04
C GLU A 192 -10.16 -19.39 6.28
N ASN A 193 -9.63 -18.18 6.08
CA ASN A 193 -9.16 -17.30 7.14
C ASN A 193 -10.20 -16.24 7.56
N GLY A 194 -11.48 -16.54 7.37
CA GLY A 194 -12.60 -15.82 7.99
C GLY A 194 -13.22 -14.71 7.15
N SER A 195 -12.78 -14.51 5.90
CA SER A 195 -13.42 -13.52 5.01
C SER A 195 -14.71 -14.08 4.40
N LYS A 196 -15.86 -13.64 4.92
CA LYS A 196 -17.19 -14.00 4.39
C LYS A 196 -17.38 -13.61 2.93
N GLU A 197 -16.82 -12.46 2.53
CA GLU A 197 -16.87 -12.01 1.13
C GLU A 197 -16.21 -13.04 0.21
N TYR A 198 -15.02 -13.53 0.58
CA TYR A 198 -14.32 -14.51 -0.23
C TYR A 198 -14.94 -15.90 -0.19
N GLN A 199 -15.61 -16.27 0.90
CA GLN A 199 -16.45 -17.48 0.94
C GLN A 199 -17.55 -17.41 -0.15
N GLU A 200 -18.17 -16.25 -0.34
CA GLU A 200 -19.13 -16.02 -1.42
C GLU A 200 -18.48 -15.99 -2.80
N TYR A 201 -17.29 -15.40 -2.95
CA TYR A 201 -16.56 -15.39 -4.22
C TYR A 201 -16.24 -16.82 -4.70
N ILE A 202 -15.83 -17.70 -3.79
CA ILE A 202 -15.55 -19.10 -4.12
C ILE A 202 -16.80 -19.86 -4.54
N LYS A 203 -17.95 -19.62 -3.88
CA LYS A 203 -19.23 -20.21 -4.30
C LYS A 203 -19.67 -19.73 -5.69
N LYS A 204 -19.36 -18.48 -6.02
CA LYS A 204 -19.72 -17.83 -7.29
C LYS A 204 -18.56 -17.80 -8.29
N TRP A 205 -17.59 -18.70 -8.17
CA TRP A 205 -16.37 -18.67 -8.98
C TRP A 205 -16.66 -18.73 -10.49
N ASP A 206 -17.60 -19.59 -10.91
CA ASP A 206 -17.96 -19.73 -12.32
C ASP A 206 -18.59 -18.45 -12.88
N TYR A 207 -19.36 -17.73 -12.05
CA TYR A 207 -19.88 -16.41 -12.41
C TYR A 207 -18.77 -15.37 -12.54
N ILE A 208 -17.76 -15.40 -11.66
CA ILE A 208 -16.58 -14.52 -11.79
C ILE A 208 -15.86 -14.79 -13.11
N LEU A 209 -15.60 -16.06 -13.44
CA LEU A 209 -14.97 -16.44 -14.71
C LEU A 209 -15.78 -15.98 -15.92
N PHE A 210 -17.09 -16.25 -15.91
CA PHE A 210 -18.01 -15.78 -16.94
C PHE A 210 -17.96 -14.25 -17.09
N SER A 211 -17.99 -13.50 -15.98
CA SER A 211 -17.97 -12.04 -16.01
C SER A 211 -16.66 -11.47 -16.57
N LEU A 212 -15.52 -12.13 -16.30
CA LEU A 212 -14.22 -11.76 -16.85
C LEU A 212 -14.17 -12.01 -18.36
N GLU A 213 -14.63 -13.17 -18.81
CA GLU A 213 -14.72 -13.50 -20.22
C GLU A 213 -15.64 -12.53 -20.97
N LEU A 214 -16.81 -12.24 -20.40
CA LEU A 214 -17.77 -11.30 -20.95
C LEU A 214 -17.17 -9.89 -21.11
N LYS A 215 -16.42 -9.43 -20.09
CA LYS A 215 -15.70 -8.15 -20.13
C LYS A 215 -14.63 -8.13 -21.23
N THR A 216 -13.93 -9.24 -21.46
CA THR A 216 -12.95 -9.38 -22.55
C THR A 216 -13.64 -9.30 -23.91
N LYS A 217 -14.70 -10.08 -24.12
CA LYS A 217 -15.51 -10.06 -25.36
C LYS A 217 -16.09 -8.68 -25.64
N LEU A 218 -16.57 -7.97 -24.62
CA LEU A 218 -17.07 -6.60 -24.75
C LEU A 218 -15.97 -5.64 -25.21
N LYS A 219 -14.76 -5.74 -24.64
CA LYS A 219 -13.61 -4.92 -25.05
C LYS A 219 -13.19 -5.21 -26.49
N GLU A 220 -13.14 -6.48 -26.88
CA GLU A 220 -12.79 -6.91 -28.24
C GLU A 220 -13.82 -6.39 -29.25
N CYS A 221 -15.11 -6.56 -28.97
CA CYS A 221 -16.19 -6.06 -29.82
C CYS A 221 -16.06 -4.55 -30.08
N LYS A 222 -15.79 -3.76 -29.03
CA LYS A 222 -15.58 -2.31 -29.16
C LYS A 222 -14.32 -1.96 -29.98
N ARG A 223 -13.25 -2.76 -29.85
CA ARG A 223 -12.00 -2.56 -30.61
C ARG A 223 -12.16 -2.89 -32.10
N SER A 224 -13.06 -3.80 -32.45
CA SER A 224 -13.35 -4.19 -33.83
C SER A 224 -14.20 -3.17 -34.61
N GLY A 225 -14.47 -1.98 -34.05
CA GLY A 225 -15.26 -0.92 -34.70
C GLY A 225 -16.77 -1.17 -34.74
N VAL A 226 -17.26 -2.20 -34.04
CA VAL A 226 -18.70 -2.46 -33.91
C VAL A 226 -19.32 -1.38 -33.01
N ASP A 227 -20.52 -0.93 -33.36
CA ASP A 227 -21.27 0.04 -32.56
C ASP A 227 -21.40 -0.40 -31.10
N ALA A 228 -21.11 0.52 -30.18
CA ALA A 228 -21.05 0.23 -28.76
C ALA A 228 -22.39 -0.29 -28.21
N SER A 229 -23.52 0.20 -28.72
CA SER A 229 -24.86 -0.26 -28.32
C SER A 229 -25.09 -1.73 -28.69
N ILE A 230 -24.56 -2.18 -29.84
CA ILE A 230 -24.63 -3.58 -30.27
C ILE A 230 -23.78 -4.46 -29.36
N CYS A 231 -22.55 -4.04 -29.04
CA CYS A 231 -21.67 -4.78 -28.13
C CYS A 231 -22.27 -4.92 -26.71
N ILE A 232 -22.86 -3.83 -26.20
CA ILE A 232 -23.53 -3.83 -24.89
C ILE A 232 -24.75 -4.76 -24.93
N ARG A 233 -25.61 -4.66 -25.95
CA ARG A 233 -26.78 -5.54 -26.10
C ARG A 233 -26.39 -7.02 -26.14
N ARG A 234 -25.36 -7.39 -26.91
CA ARG A 234 -24.82 -8.76 -26.94
C ARG A 234 -24.35 -9.23 -25.57
N SER A 235 -23.68 -8.34 -24.83
CA SER A 235 -23.18 -8.67 -23.48
C SER A 235 -24.32 -8.87 -22.49
N ASN A 236 -25.35 -8.02 -22.55
CA ASN A 236 -26.55 -8.15 -21.72
C ASN A 236 -27.31 -9.43 -22.03
N ASN A 237 -27.45 -9.81 -23.30
CA ASN A 237 -28.10 -11.07 -23.69
C ASN A 237 -27.34 -12.27 -23.12
N ALA A 238 -26.01 -12.31 -23.25
CA ALA A 238 -25.21 -13.39 -22.68
C ALA A 238 -25.35 -13.48 -21.16
N LEU A 239 -25.46 -12.34 -20.46
CA LEU A 239 -25.71 -12.31 -19.02
C LEU A 239 -27.08 -12.90 -18.66
N MET A 240 -28.13 -12.56 -19.43
CA MET A 240 -29.47 -13.12 -19.24
C MET A 240 -29.49 -14.63 -19.51
N GLU A 241 -28.82 -15.10 -20.56
CA GLU A 241 -28.69 -16.53 -20.86
C GLU A 241 -27.98 -17.29 -19.73
N TYR A 242 -26.89 -16.74 -19.21
CA TYR A 242 -26.20 -17.31 -18.05
C TYR A 242 -27.13 -17.37 -16.83
N ALA A 243 -27.84 -16.28 -16.53
CA ALA A 243 -28.77 -16.20 -15.40
C ALA A 243 -29.89 -17.24 -15.52
N ASN A 244 -30.53 -17.36 -16.68
CA ASN A 244 -31.60 -18.33 -16.93
C ASN A 244 -31.11 -19.77 -16.78
N LYS A 245 -29.86 -20.06 -17.17
CA LYS A 245 -29.27 -21.39 -17.03
C LYS A 245 -28.96 -21.76 -15.58
N MET A 246 -28.48 -20.80 -14.79
CA MET A 246 -28.00 -21.05 -13.42
C MET A 246 -29.09 -20.86 -12.36
N TYR A 247 -30.12 -20.07 -12.67
CA TYR A 247 -31.26 -19.76 -11.81
C TYR A 247 -32.55 -19.81 -12.64
N PRO A 248 -32.97 -21.01 -13.09
CA PRO A 248 -34.23 -21.14 -13.80
C PRO A 248 -35.37 -20.67 -12.90
N MET A 249 -36.23 -19.77 -13.40
CA MET A 249 -37.48 -19.45 -12.70
C MET A 249 -38.38 -20.68 -12.79
N GLU A 250 -38.75 -21.24 -11.64
CA GLU A 250 -39.81 -22.24 -11.51
C GLU A 250 -41.17 -21.66 -11.92
#